data_AF-A0A3N5U1B7-F1
#
_entry.id   AF-A0A3N5U1B7-F1
#
_cell.length_a   1.000
_cell.length_b   1.000
_cell.length_c   1.000
_cell.angle_alpha   90.00
_cell.angle_beta   90.00
_cell.angle_gamma   90.00
#
_symmetry.space_group_name_H-M   'P 1'
#
loop_
_entity.id
_entity.type
_entity.pdbx_description
1 polymer ?
#
loop_
_entity_poly.entity_id
_entity_poly.type
_entity_poly.pdbx_seq_one_letter_code
_entity_poly.pdbx_strand_id
1 'polypeptide(L)'
;ERDISHSSVERVIAPDATILIDYMLNRFTTLVKNLLIYPDHMKANLEKMGGLIFSEAILLLLTRKGLSREEAYSAVQRNAMKVWEKGGHFKTFLSQDEAIRRVVGPDELEKAFDLRAPLAHIDGIYHRVFGES
;
A
#
# COMPACT_ATOMS: atom_id res chain seq x y z
N GLU A 1 53.58 9.36 3.80
CA GLU A 1 53.70 8.42 2.67
C GLU A 1 52.60 7.36 2.74
N ARG A 2 52.20 6.77 1.61
CA ARG A 2 51.12 5.78 1.49
C ARG A 2 51.67 4.52 0.81
N ASP A 3 51.28 3.32 1.23
CA ASP A 3 51.72 2.05 0.63
C ASP A 3 50.96 1.73 -0.67
N ILE A 4 51.46 0.80 -1.50
CA ILE A 4 50.92 0.48 -2.83
C ILE A 4 49.89 -0.67 -2.86
N SER A 5 49.54 -1.27 -1.70
CA SER A 5 48.70 -2.48 -1.66
C SER A 5 47.32 -2.29 -2.30
N HIS A 6 46.73 -1.10 -2.17
CA HIS A 6 45.46 -0.72 -2.77
C HIS A 6 45.50 -0.73 -4.32
N SER A 7 46.68 -0.53 -4.91
CA SER A 7 46.82 -0.27 -6.34
C SER A 7 46.49 -1.50 -7.21
N SER A 8 46.78 -2.72 -6.75
CA SER A 8 46.41 -3.94 -7.48
C SER A 8 44.90 -4.18 -7.45
N VAL A 9 44.25 -3.89 -6.32
CA VAL A 9 42.80 -4.00 -6.14
C VAL A 9 42.09 -2.95 -6.98
N GLU A 10 42.48 -1.68 -6.88
CA GLU A 10 41.86 -0.56 -7.60
C GLU A 10 41.93 -0.71 -9.11
N ARG A 11 43.00 -1.31 -9.66
CA ARG A 11 43.10 -1.60 -11.10
C ARG A 11 42.03 -2.57 -11.61
N VAL A 12 41.45 -3.38 -10.72
CA VAL A 12 40.37 -4.31 -11.05
C VAL A 12 39.03 -3.68 -10.68
N ILE A 13 38.85 -3.29 -9.42
CA ILE A 13 37.53 -2.87 -8.92
C ILE A 13 37.08 -1.54 -9.53
N ALA A 14 37.99 -0.61 -9.84
CA ALA A 14 37.59 0.69 -10.37
C ALA A 14 37.00 0.58 -11.78
N PRO A 15 37.67 -0.05 -12.77
CA PRO A 15 37.05 -0.25 -14.09
C PRO A 15 35.85 -1.20 -14.02
N ASP A 16 35.94 -2.32 -13.28
CA ASP A 16 34.86 -3.30 -13.25
C ASP A 16 33.57 -2.70 -12.66
N ALA A 17 33.67 -1.99 -11.53
CA ALA A 17 32.50 -1.39 -10.90
C ALA A 17 31.89 -0.28 -11.76
N THR A 18 32.71 0.57 -12.38
CA THR A 18 32.22 1.70 -13.18
C THR A 18 31.63 1.26 -14.52
N ILE A 19 32.22 0.26 -15.19
CA ILE A 19 31.66 -0.33 -16.40
C ILE A 19 30.35 -1.07 -16.08
N LEU A 20 30.34 -1.85 -14.99
CA LEU A 20 29.16 -2.61 -14.61
C LEU A 20 27.98 -1.68 -14.26
N ILE A 21 28.22 -0.62 -13.48
CA ILE A 21 27.12 0.30 -13.12
C ILE A 21 26.60 1.07 -14.34
N ASP A 22 27.47 1.49 -15.26
CA ASP A 22 27.05 2.11 -16.52
C ASP A 22 26.14 1.18 -17.33
N TYR A 23 26.55 -0.09 -17.48
CA TYR A 23 25.75 -1.10 -18.16
C TYR A 23 24.40 -1.34 -17.45
N MET A 24 24.42 -1.50 -16.13
CA MET A 24 23.20 -1.72 -15.33
C MET A 24 22.22 -0.56 -15.46
N LEU A 25 22.71 0.69 -15.38
CA LEU A 25 21.88 1.88 -15.53
C LEU A 25 21.25 1.95 -16.92
N ASN A 26 22.03 1.78 -17.98
CA ASN A 26 21.53 1.80 -19.36
C ASN A 26 20.45 0.72 -19.59
N ARG A 27 20.69 -0.50 -19.10
CA ARG A 27 19.72 -1.61 -19.18
C ARG A 27 18.47 -1.32 -18.37
N PHE A 28 18.60 -0.81 -17.15
CA PHE A 28 17.48 -0.55 -16.26
C PHE A 28 16.61 0.60 -16.77
N THR A 29 17.20 1.68 -17.28
CA THR A 29 16.45 2.77 -17.92
C THR A 29 15.59 2.27 -19.07
N THR A 30 16.14 1.38 -19.91
CA THR A 30 15.38 0.76 -21.01
C THR A 30 14.26 -0.14 -20.50
N LEU A 31 14.50 -0.91 -19.42
CA LEU A 31 13.48 -1.75 -18.81
C LEU A 31 12.32 -0.91 -18.27
N VAL A 32 12.61 0.10 -17.44
CA VAL A 32 11.59 0.98 -16.84
C VAL A 32 10.81 1.73 -17.92
N LYS A 33 11.50 2.24 -18.96
CA LYS A 33 10.87 2.94 -20.09
C LYS A 33 9.83 2.08 -20.83
N ASN A 34 10.08 0.78 -20.94
CA ASN A 34 9.24 -0.15 -21.69
C ASN A 34 8.38 -1.04 -20.78
N LEU A 35 8.33 -0.76 -19.48
CA LEU A 35 7.59 -1.56 -18.52
C LEU A 35 6.08 -1.48 -18.80
N LEU A 36 5.46 -2.63 -19.06
CA LEU A 36 4.02 -2.72 -19.24
C LEU A 36 3.33 -2.76 -17.87
N ILE A 37 2.52 -1.73 -17.57
CA ILE A 37 1.73 -1.62 -16.35
C ILE A 37 0.28 -1.96 -16.69
N TYR A 38 -0.35 -2.80 -15.86
CA TYR A 38 -1.74 -3.22 -16.02
C TYR A 38 -2.61 -2.75 -14.84
N PRO A 39 -3.18 -1.52 -14.90
CA PRO A 39 -3.93 -0.95 -13.79
C PRO A 39 -5.14 -1.79 -13.33
N ASP A 40 -5.80 -2.48 -14.26
CA ASP A 40 -6.97 -3.30 -13.93
C ASP A 40 -6.58 -4.53 -13.12
N HIS A 41 -5.43 -5.15 -13.42
CA HIS A 41 -4.87 -6.23 -12.62
C HIS A 41 -4.45 -5.73 -11.22
N MET A 42 -3.93 -4.51 -11.11
CA MET A 42 -3.60 -3.91 -9.81
C MET A 42 -4.86 -3.71 -8.96
N LYS A 43 -5.94 -3.16 -9.54
CA LYS A 43 -7.23 -3.00 -8.86
C LYS A 43 -7.83 -4.36 -8.47
N ALA A 44 -7.83 -5.33 -9.38
CA ALA A 44 -8.34 -6.67 -9.09
C ALA A 44 -7.56 -7.34 -7.95
N ASN A 45 -6.24 -7.13 -7.87
CA ASN A 45 -5.42 -7.66 -6.77
C ASN A 45 -5.78 -7.04 -5.41
N LEU A 46 -6.14 -5.75 -5.36
CA LEU A 46 -6.62 -5.12 -4.13
C LEU A 46 -7.94 -5.74 -3.64
N GLU A 47 -8.82 -6.12 -4.57
CA GLU A 47 -10.11 -6.74 -4.26
C GLU A 47 -10.05 -8.24 -3.92
N LYS A 48 -8.90 -8.91 -4.16
CA LYS A 48 -8.76 -10.37 -3.92
C LYS A 48 -9.07 -10.80 -2.50
N MET A 49 -8.84 -9.91 -1.52
CA MET A 49 -9.15 -10.18 -0.12
C MET A 49 -10.54 -9.67 0.29
N GLY A 50 -11.46 -9.48 -0.65
CA GLY A 50 -12.84 -9.09 -0.35
C GLY A 50 -12.97 -7.75 0.37
N GLY A 51 -12.03 -6.82 0.17
CA GLY A 51 -12.03 -5.50 0.81
C GLY A 51 -11.40 -5.46 2.21
N LEU A 52 -10.68 -6.50 2.65
CA LEU A 52 -9.97 -6.50 3.95
C LEU A 52 -8.92 -5.39 4.09
N ILE A 53 -8.42 -4.84 2.97
CA ILE A 53 -7.51 -3.70 2.95
C ILE A 53 -8.09 -2.45 3.64
N PHE A 54 -9.43 -2.36 3.77
CA PHE A 54 -10.12 -1.25 4.43
C PHE A 54 -10.30 -1.44 5.94
N SER A 55 -9.79 -2.55 6.53
CA SER A 55 -9.95 -2.85 7.96
C SER A 55 -9.49 -1.72 8.89
N GLU A 56 -8.39 -1.05 8.57
CA GLU A 56 -7.92 0.11 9.34
C GLU A 56 -8.87 1.31 9.21
N ALA A 57 -9.36 1.61 8.01
CA ALA A 57 -10.31 2.70 7.79
C ALA A 57 -11.60 2.48 8.61
N ILE A 58 -12.07 1.23 8.70
CA ILE A 58 -13.22 0.85 9.52
C ILE A 58 -12.91 0.98 11.01
N LEU A 59 -11.75 0.52 11.47
CA LEU A 59 -11.32 0.67 12.87
C LEU A 59 -11.34 2.15 13.30
N LEU A 60 -10.77 3.02 12.48
CA LEU A 60 -10.73 4.46 12.73
C LEU A 60 -12.11 5.10 12.69
N LEU A 61 -12.97 4.68 11.75
CA LEU A 61 -14.35 5.14 11.68
C LEU A 61 -15.12 4.79 12.97
N LEU A 62 -15.04 3.54 13.42
CA LEU A 62 -15.71 3.09 14.64
C LEU A 62 -15.23 3.84 15.89
N THR A 63 -13.90 4.05 15.98
CA THR A 63 -13.31 4.82 17.09
C THR A 63 -13.81 6.28 17.08
N ARG A 64 -13.88 6.91 15.90
CA ARG A 64 -14.42 8.28 15.75
C ARG A 64 -15.92 8.37 16.07
N LYS A 65 -16.66 7.26 15.93
CA LYS A 65 -18.08 7.16 16.26
C LYS A 65 -18.36 6.82 17.74
N GLY A 66 -17.31 6.74 18.56
CA GLY A 66 -17.43 6.65 20.01
C GLY A 66 -17.23 5.26 20.60
N LEU A 67 -16.87 4.25 19.78
CA LEU A 67 -16.42 2.97 20.33
C LEU A 67 -15.02 3.13 20.93
N SER A 68 -14.76 2.40 22.01
CA SER A 68 -13.37 2.23 22.47
C SER A 68 -12.56 1.51 21.39
N ARG A 69 -11.24 1.72 21.39
CA ARG A 69 -10.33 1.06 20.44
C ARG A 69 -10.41 -0.47 20.52
N GLU A 70 -10.61 -1.01 21.71
CA GLU A 70 -10.76 -2.45 21.95
C GLU A 70 -12.05 -3.01 21.33
N GLU A 71 -13.19 -2.32 21.54
CA GLU A 71 -14.46 -2.70 20.93
C GLU A 71 -14.42 -2.60 19.41
N ALA A 72 -13.85 -1.52 18.88
CA ALA A 72 -13.66 -1.33 17.44
C ALA A 72 -12.78 -2.44 16.84
N TYR A 73 -11.67 -2.76 17.50
CA TYR A 73 -10.75 -3.81 17.06
C TYR A 73 -11.43 -5.17 17.05
N SER A 74 -12.12 -5.54 18.14
CA SER A 74 -12.88 -6.79 18.23
C SER A 74 -13.94 -6.90 17.13
N ALA A 75 -14.66 -5.81 16.83
CA ALA A 75 -15.66 -5.76 15.77
C ALA A 75 -15.08 -5.89 14.36
N VAL A 76 -13.98 -5.22 14.07
CA VAL A 76 -13.27 -5.34 12.80
C VAL A 76 -12.71 -6.75 12.64
N GLN A 77 -12.02 -7.26 13.65
CA GLN A 77 -11.35 -8.56 13.62
C GLN A 77 -12.36 -9.70 13.39
N ARG A 78 -13.46 -9.75 14.15
CA ARG A 78 -14.44 -10.83 13.99
C ARG A 78 -15.08 -10.86 12.60
N ASN A 79 -15.27 -9.70 11.96
CA ASN A 79 -15.81 -9.64 10.60
C ASN A 79 -14.75 -9.92 9.55
N ALA A 80 -13.50 -9.54 9.80
CA ALA A 80 -12.37 -9.88 8.93
C ALA A 80 -12.12 -11.40 8.90
N MET A 81 -12.21 -12.07 10.06
CA MET A 81 -12.07 -13.52 10.15
C MET A 81 -13.15 -14.27 9.36
N LYS A 82 -14.38 -13.76 9.28
CA LYS A 82 -15.43 -14.34 8.43
C LYS A 82 -15.03 -14.34 6.95
N VAL A 83 -14.40 -13.27 6.48
CA VAL A 83 -13.89 -13.19 5.08
C VAL A 83 -12.76 -14.19 4.87
N TRP A 84 -11.86 -14.34 5.83
CA TRP A 84 -10.76 -15.31 5.75
C TRP A 84 -11.25 -16.76 5.70
N GLU A 85 -12.22 -17.12 6.53
CA GLU A 85 -12.69 -18.50 6.65
C GLU A 85 -13.68 -18.89 5.54
N LYS A 86 -14.55 -17.96 5.15
CA LYS A 86 -15.73 -18.26 4.29
C LYS A 86 -15.68 -17.56 2.93
N GLY A 87 -14.69 -16.68 2.71
CA GLY A 87 -14.68 -15.77 1.57
C GLY A 87 -15.80 -14.72 1.66
N GLY A 88 -16.03 -14.03 0.54
CA GLY A 88 -17.04 -12.98 0.44
C GLY A 88 -16.49 -11.57 0.66
N HIS A 89 -17.40 -10.60 0.85
CA HIS A 89 -17.04 -9.19 0.97
C HIS A 89 -17.09 -8.73 2.42
N PHE A 90 -15.99 -8.13 2.89
CA PHE A 90 -15.84 -7.59 4.23
C PHE A 90 -16.95 -6.60 4.59
N LYS A 91 -17.28 -5.71 3.66
CA LYS A 91 -18.37 -4.74 3.80
C LYS A 91 -19.72 -5.40 4.09
N THR A 92 -20.03 -6.54 3.46
CA THR A 92 -21.27 -7.28 3.71
C THR A 92 -21.32 -7.76 5.15
N PHE A 93 -20.24 -8.36 5.67
CA PHE A 93 -20.20 -8.81 7.06
C PHE A 93 -20.30 -7.65 8.07
N LEU A 94 -19.61 -6.54 7.80
CA LEU A 94 -19.70 -5.33 8.65
C LEU A 94 -21.12 -4.76 8.67
N SER A 95 -21.79 -4.71 7.51
CA SER A 95 -23.17 -4.19 7.39
C SER A 95 -24.21 -5.01 8.14
N GLN A 96 -23.89 -6.27 8.46
CA GLN A 96 -24.76 -7.18 9.21
C GLN A 96 -24.44 -7.20 10.72
N ASP A 97 -23.32 -6.61 11.13
CA ASP A 97 -22.88 -6.61 12.52
C ASP A 97 -23.64 -5.57 13.34
N GLU A 98 -24.37 -6.01 14.36
CA GLU A 98 -25.19 -5.12 15.19
C GLU A 98 -24.39 -4.03 15.89
N ALA A 99 -23.19 -4.32 16.38
CA ALA A 99 -22.40 -3.33 17.09
C ALA A 99 -21.98 -2.19 16.16
N ILE A 100 -21.72 -2.50 14.89
CA ILE A 100 -21.35 -1.52 13.86
C ILE A 100 -22.58 -0.74 13.40
N ARG A 101 -23.70 -1.42 13.11
CA ARG A 101 -24.94 -0.77 12.67
C ARG A 101 -25.51 0.23 13.67
N ARG A 102 -25.24 0.04 14.96
CA ARG A 102 -25.68 0.96 16.02
C ARG A 102 -24.98 2.32 15.95
N VAL A 103 -23.80 2.41 15.33
CA VAL A 103 -22.97 3.63 15.34
C VAL A 103 -22.60 4.17 13.97
N VAL A 104 -22.68 3.35 12.92
CA VAL A 104 -22.31 3.70 11.55
C VAL A 104 -23.48 3.40 10.61
N GLY A 105 -23.91 4.40 9.84
CA GLY A 105 -24.94 4.24 8.81
C GLY A 105 -24.40 3.60 7.51
N PRO A 106 -25.29 3.11 6.62
CA PRO A 106 -24.88 2.49 5.35
C PRO A 106 -24.00 3.38 4.47
N ASP A 107 -24.34 4.66 4.33
CA ASP A 107 -23.59 5.60 3.48
C ASP A 107 -22.20 5.91 4.04
N GLU A 108 -22.05 5.91 5.37
CA GLU A 108 -20.77 6.14 6.03
C GLU A 108 -19.87 4.91 5.90
N LEU A 109 -20.47 3.72 6.02
CA LEU A 109 -19.79 2.47 5.76
C LEU A 109 -19.34 2.39 4.30
N GLU A 110 -20.17 2.80 3.34
CA GLU A 110 -19.80 2.90 1.92
C GLU A 110 -18.56 3.77 1.72
N LYS A 111 -18.56 4.98 2.27
CA LYS A 111 -17.44 5.93 2.13
C LYS A 111 -16.14 5.39 2.72
N ALA A 112 -16.20 4.52 3.72
CA ALA A 112 -15.00 3.92 4.31
C ALA A 112 -14.31 2.90 3.39
N PHE A 113 -14.98 2.43 2.32
CA PHE A 113 -14.42 1.54 1.30
C PHE A 113 -13.90 2.32 0.07
N ASP A 114 -13.67 3.62 0.20
CA ASP A 114 -13.16 4.46 -0.88
C ASP A 114 -11.63 4.56 -0.87
N LEU A 115 -10.99 4.11 -1.96
CA LEU A 115 -9.54 4.19 -2.15
C LEU A 115 -9.00 5.63 -2.24
N ARG A 116 -9.85 6.63 -2.50
CA ARG A 116 -9.41 8.03 -2.56
C ARG A 116 -8.90 8.55 -1.21
N ALA A 117 -9.42 8.05 -0.10
CA ALA A 117 -9.02 8.50 1.23
C ALA A 117 -7.54 8.17 1.54
N PRO A 118 -7.06 6.91 1.39
CA PRO A 118 -5.63 6.60 1.49
C PRO A 118 -4.74 7.34 0.48
N LEU A 119 -5.28 7.71 -0.69
CA LEU A 119 -4.53 8.34 -1.78
C LEU A 119 -4.58 9.87 -1.74
N ALA A 120 -5.21 10.48 -0.73
CA ALA A 120 -5.49 11.92 -0.66
C ALA A 120 -4.23 12.82 -0.68
N HIS A 121 -3.06 12.26 -0.38
CA HIS A 121 -1.80 13.01 -0.31
C HIS A 121 -0.85 12.77 -1.48
N ILE A 122 -1.28 12.06 -2.53
CA ILE A 122 -0.44 11.79 -3.71
C ILE A 122 0.07 13.10 -4.33
N ASP A 123 -0.81 14.08 -4.55
CA ASP A 123 -0.42 15.33 -5.22
C ASP A 123 0.64 16.09 -4.43
N GLY A 124 0.53 16.12 -3.09
CA GLY A 124 1.53 16.74 -2.22
C GLY A 124 2.87 16.00 -2.19
N ILE A 125 2.88 14.68 -2.42
CA ILE A 125 4.12 13.92 -2.60
C ILE A 125 4.74 14.24 -3.96
N TYR A 126 3.95 14.24 -5.03
CA TYR A 126 4.42 14.53 -6.39
C TYR A 126 5.00 15.95 -6.47
N HIS A 127 4.33 16.94 -5.90
CA HIS A 127 4.82 18.31 -5.87
C HIS A 127 6.17 18.45 -5.15
N ARG A 128 6.41 17.70 -4.05
CA ARG A 128 7.71 17.73 -3.35
C ARG A 128 8.84 17.08 -4.14
N VAL A 129 8.54 16.06 -4.94
CA VAL A 129 9.55 15.31 -5.71
C VAL A 129 9.88 15.99 -7.04
N PHE A 130 8.87 16.54 -7.72
CA PHE A 130 8.99 17.06 -9.08
C PHE A 130 8.88 18.60 -9.18
N GLY A 131 8.49 19.30 -8.11
CA GLY A 131 8.30 20.77 -8.10
C GLY A 131 7.03 21.23 -8.81
N GLU A 132 6.86 22.55 -8.97
CA GLU A 132 6.02 23.12 -10.01
C GLU A 132 6.82 23.02 -11.32
N SER A 133 6.37 22.18 -12.26
CA SER A 133 6.88 22.22 -13.64
C SER A 133 6.34 23.45 -14.36
#